data_AF-A0A7S4CPD7-F1
#
_entry.id   AF-A0A7S4CPD7-F1
#
_cell.length_a   1.000
_cell.length_b   1.000
_cell.length_c   1.000
_cell.angle_alpha   90.00
_cell.angle_beta   90.00
_cell.angle_gamma   90.00
#
_symmetry.space_group_name_H-M   'P 1'
#
loop_
_entity.id
_entity.type
_entity.pdbx_description
1 polymer ?
#
loop_
_entity_poly.entity_id
_entity_poly.type
_entity_poly.pdbx_seq_one_letter_code
_entity_poly.pdbx_strand_id
1 'polypeptide(L)'
;SFKSTFASSYSQDTRNDASYSHDSKSSSSYSHDTKSSRRSRSKRPSAGTWVRVGVGEEAKITAAASKPELLHRMEGFLVKELSVVDREWKDTPGGAPMNAILEVYQQCLALFMSHFPTYAPILSTIVKYYDTVIEKTYGKPDNTHASSELYKLETSNAHMAHQLATAEEQCRQFLETIQQQTQCHEELQDRIILLRDKLSQVEAEKAELQRKAVAVVEALQETERRLQEREMELRKQNLDHDLWREDVAEMARL
;
A
#
# COMPACT_ATOMS: atom_id res chain seq x y z
N SER A 1 14.79 18.82 -50.62
CA SER A 1 15.74 17.71 -50.39
C SER A 1 16.19 17.69 -48.95
N PHE A 2 15.48 16.95 -48.08
CA PHE A 2 15.94 16.68 -46.72
C PHE A 2 16.58 15.30 -46.70
N LYS A 3 17.89 15.26 -46.42
CA LYS A 3 18.64 14.02 -46.29
C LYS A 3 18.36 13.41 -44.92
N SER A 4 17.72 12.26 -44.98
CA SER A 4 17.80 11.16 -44.03
C SER A 4 19.25 10.74 -43.78
N THR A 5 19.62 10.53 -42.51
CA THR A 5 20.53 9.45 -42.15
C THR A 5 20.12 8.87 -40.80
N PHE A 6 19.71 7.60 -40.84
CA PHE A 6 19.42 6.73 -39.71
C PHE A 6 20.55 5.69 -39.61
N ALA A 7 20.71 5.12 -38.40
CA ALA A 7 21.46 3.89 -38.07
C ALA A 7 23.00 3.95 -38.16
N SER A 8 23.79 3.23 -37.36
CA SER A 8 23.54 2.23 -36.31
C SER A 8 24.90 1.87 -35.67
N SER A 9 24.84 1.30 -34.46
CA SER A 9 25.72 0.26 -33.89
C SER A 9 27.19 0.61 -33.57
N TYR A 10 27.55 0.49 -32.29
CA TYR A 10 28.27 -0.69 -31.79
C TYR A 10 28.32 -0.71 -30.25
N SER A 11 27.78 -1.79 -29.67
CA SER A 11 28.08 -2.25 -28.32
C SER A 11 29.50 -2.80 -28.27
N GLN A 12 30.26 -2.47 -27.22
CA GLN A 12 31.27 -3.37 -26.67
C GLN A 12 31.37 -3.20 -25.15
N ASP A 13 31.13 -4.32 -24.48
CA ASP A 13 31.90 -4.86 -23.36
C ASP A 13 32.19 -3.95 -22.16
N THR A 14 31.42 -4.16 -21.08
CA THR A 14 32.01 -4.23 -19.74
C THR A 14 31.55 -5.52 -19.05
N ARG A 15 32.43 -6.53 -19.11
CA ARG A 15 32.54 -7.56 -18.09
C ARG A 15 32.72 -6.87 -16.74
N ASN A 16 31.87 -7.19 -15.77
CA ASN A 16 32.22 -7.17 -14.36
C ASN A 16 31.40 -8.27 -13.66
N ASP A 17 31.99 -9.46 -13.64
CA ASP A 17 31.73 -10.46 -12.61
C ASP A 17 32.14 -9.86 -11.27
N ALA A 18 31.15 -9.56 -10.43
CA ALA A 18 31.35 -9.33 -9.01
C ALA A 18 30.22 -10.03 -8.25
N SER A 19 30.40 -11.33 -8.07
CA SER A 19 29.64 -12.15 -7.14
C SER A 19 29.88 -11.66 -5.71
N TYR A 20 29.10 -10.68 -5.26
CA TYR A 20 29.02 -10.30 -3.84
C TYR A 20 27.96 -11.17 -3.15
N SER A 21 28.44 -12.28 -2.58
CA SER A 21 27.71 -13.06 -1.59
C SER A 21 27.61 -12.22 -0.31
N HIS A 22 26.46 -11.63 -0.02
CA HIS A 22 26.15 -11.04 1.28
C HIS A 22 25.46 -12.11 2.13
N ASP A 23 26.29 -12.89 2.82
CA ASP A 23 25.88 -13.85 3.84
C ASP A 23 25.72 -13.09 5.17
N SER A 24 24.62 -12.34 5.30
CA SER A 24 24.30 -11.61 6.52
C SER A 24 23.60 -12.53 7.51
N LYS A 25 24.40 -13.31 8.23
CA LYS A 25 23.97 -14.04 9.44
C LYS A 25 23.51 -13.05 10.50
N SER A 26 22.19 -12.99 10.62
CA SER A 26 21.38 -12.52 11.74
C SER A 26 22.07 -12.71 13.09
N SER A 27 22.58 -11.62 13.65
CA SER A 27 22.96 -11.50 15.06
C SER A 27 22.06 -10.44 15.69
N SER A 28 20.93 -10.87 16.25
CA SER A 28 20.05 -10.07 17.10
C SER A 28 19.65 -10.97 18.27
N SER A 29 20.42 -10.94 19.35
CA SER A 29 20.31 -10.01 20.49
C SER A 29 19.17 -10.38 21.44
N TYR A 30 19.54 -11.19 22.43
CA TYR A 30 19.13 -11.08 23.83
C TYR A 30 17.69 -10.60 24.11
N SER A 31 16.77 -11.55 24.22
CA SER A 31 15.47 -11.37 24.88
C SER A 31 15.66 -11.47 26.40
N HIS A 32 15.77 -10.34 27.09
CA HIS A 32 15.53 -10.28 28.53
C HIS A 32 14.03 -10.15 28.78
N ASP A 33 13.37 -11.28 28.98
CA ASP A 33 12.06 -11.36 29.60
C ASP A 33 12.19 -11.07 31.10
N THR A 34 11.87 -9.85 31.52
CA THR A 34 11.59 -9.52 32.93
C THR A 34 10.24 -8.83 33.04
N LYS A 35 9.18 -9.54 32.63
CA LYS A 35 7.80 -9.15 32.97
C LYS A 35 7.31 -9.87 34.22
N SER A 36 7.15 -9.02 35.24
CA SER A 36 5.98 -8.98 36.10
C SER A 36 5.84 -10.08 37.15
N SER A 37 6.57 -9.82 38.24
CA SER A 37 6.12 -9.95 39.62
C SER A 37 4.59 -10.10 39.77
N ARG A 38 4.14 -11.35 39.91
CA ARG A 38 2.87 -11.70 40.54
C ARG A 38 2.94 -11.32 42.02
N ARG A 39 2.52 -10.10 42.37
CA ARG A 39 2.05 -9.81 43.73
C ARG A 39 0.56 -10.05 43.82
N SER A 40 0.27 -11.29 44.18
CA SER A 40 -1.01 -11.76 44.69
C SER A 40 -1.51 -10.86 45.81
N ARG A 41 -2.66 -10.23 45.58
CA ARG A 41 -3.83 -10.24 46.48
C ARG A 41 -3.49 -10.15 47.98
N SER A 42 -3.23 -8.92 48.44
CA SER A 42 -3.41 -8.58 49.86
C SER A 42 -4.92 -8.60 50.16
N LYS A 43 -5.32 -9.54 51.01
CA LYS A 43 -6.66 -9.63 51.58
C LYS A 43 -6.92 -8.38 52.42
N ARG A 44 -7.97 -7.62 52.08
CA ARG A 44 -8.61 -6.69 53.02
C ARG A 44 -8.98 -7.45 54.30
N PRO A 45 -8.55 -7.01 55.49
CA PRO A 45 -9.35 -7.20 56.68
C PRO A 45 -10.48 -6.17 56.62
N SER A 46 -11.67 -6.66 56.29
CA SER A 46 -12.91 -6.06 56.77
C SER A 46 -12.99 -6.39 58.27
N ALA A 47 -12.97 -5.35 59.11
CA ALA A 47 -13.61 -5.25 60.42
C ALA A 47 -12.91 -4.13 61.18
N GLY A 48 -13.71 -3.17 61.66
CA GLY A 48 -13.21 -2.00 62.36
C GLY A 48 -12.39 -2.35 63.59
N THR A 49 -11.20 -1.78 63.66
CA THR A 49 -10.51 -1.54 64.92
C THR A 49 -10.67 -0.06 65.23
N TRP A 50 -11.70 0.23 66.02
CA TRP A 50 -11.85 1.53 66.66
C TRP A 50 -10.67 1.72 67.62
N VAL A 51 -9.85 2.74 67.37
CA VAL A 51 -8.93 3.25 68.39
C VAL A 51 -9.79 4.00 69.39
N ARG A 52 -9.97 3.40 70.57
CA ARG A 52 -10.67 3.99 71.71
C ARG A 52 -9.80 5.11 72.27
N VAL A 53 -9.98 6.34 71.78
CA VAL A 53 -9.53 7.55 72.48
C VAL A 53 -10.53 7.79 73.59
N GLY A 54 -10.19 7.35 74.79
CA GLY A 54 -11.03 7.59 75.97
C GLY A 54 -10.97 9.06 76.36
N VAL A 55 -12.04 9.79 76.09
CA VAL A 55 -12.56 10.86 76.96
C VAL A 55 -14.07 10.90 76.79
N GLY A 56 -14.78 10.56 77.87
CA GLY A 56 -16.08 11.12 78.29
C GLY A 56 -17.27 11.17 77.31
N GLU A 57 -18.37 10.56 77.75
CA GLU A 57 -19.76 10.76 77.31
C GLU A 57 -20.21 10.13 75.98
N GLU A 58 -20.83 8.96 76.14
CA GLU A 58 -21.71 8.34 75.15
C GLU A 58 -22.95 9.20 74.91
N ALA A 59 -22.84 10.21 74.04
CA ALA A 59 -23.99 10.74 73.35
C ALA A 59 -24.45 9.71 72.32
N LYS A 60 -25.59 9.05 72.58
CA LYS A 60 -26.37 8.29 71.58
C LYS A 60 -26.66 9.19 70.39
N ILE A 61 -25.84 9.13 69.35
CA ILE A 61 -26.17 9.69 68.03
C ILE A 61 -27.20 8.74 67.42
N THR A 62 -28.46 9.09 67.59
CA THR A 62 -29.57 8.50 66.86
C THR A 62 -29.31 8.61 65.35
N ALA A 63 -29.60 7.51 64.66
CA ALA A 63 -29.42 7.30 63.23
C ALA A 63 -30.36 8.20 62.39
N ALA A 64 -30.06 9.49 62.33
CA ALA A 64 -30.61 10.44 61.37
C ALA A 64 -29.49 11.42 60.93
N ALA A 65 -28.33 10.89 60.54
CA ALA A 65 -27.27 11.72 59.99
C ALA A 65 -27.62 12.08 58.54
N SER A 66 -28.50 13.07 58.36
CA SER A 66 -28.58 13.82 57.11
C SER A 66 -27.15 14.18 56.71
N LYS A 67 -26.78 13.93 55.45
CA LYS A 67 -25.47 14.32 54.92
C LYS A 67 -25.22 15.78 55.32
N PRO A 68 -24.08 16.12 55.96
CA PRO A 68 -23.78 17.49 56.34
C PRO A 68 -24.03 18.41 55.15
N GLU A 69 -24.81 19.48 55.35
CA GLU A 69 -25.31 20.35 54.28
C GLU A 69 -24.17 20.84 53.36
N LEU A 70 -23.01 21.11 53.96
CA LEU A 70 -21.79 21.44 53.26
C LEU A 70 -21.29 20.34 52.32
N LEU A 71 -21.26 19.08 52.75
CA LEU A 71 -20.84 17.97 51.88
C LEU A 71 -21.81 17.80 50.72
N HIS A 72 -23.11 17.96 50.96
CA HIS A 72 -24.11 17.93 49.88
C HIS A 72 -23.88 19.07 48.87
N ARG A 73 -23.58 20.28 49.35
CA ARG A 73 -23.27 21.43 48.52
C ARG A 73 -21.98 21.25 47.72
N MET A 74 -20.93 20.70 48.33
CA MET A 74 -19.65 20.42 47.66
C MET A 74 -19.78 19.33 46.61
N GLU A 75 -20.53 18.25 46.88
CA GLU A 75 -20.81 17.22 45.89
C GLU A 75 -21.62 17.76 44.71
N GLY A 76 -22.65 18.59 44.99
CA GLY A 76 -23.41 19.26 43.94
C GLY A 76 -22.56 20.19 43.08
N PHE A 77 -21.61 20.91 43.70
CA PHE A 77 -20.63 21.75 43.00
C PHE A 77 -19.70 20.92 42.12
N LEU A 78 -19.08 19.85 42.66
CA LEU A 78 -18.18 18.98 41.90
C LEU A 78 -18.87 18.32 40.71
N VAL A 79 -20.07 17.77 40.91
CA VAL A 79 -20.82 17.13 39.82
C VAL A 79 -21.15 18.14 38.73
N LYS A 80 -21.55 19.36 39.10
CA LYS A 80 -21.88 20.41 38.14
C LYS A 80 -20.64 20.86 37.36
N GLU A 81 -19.57 21.24 38.05
CA GLU A 81 -18.37 21.80 37.40
C GLU A 81 -17.56 20.76 36.63
N LEU A 82 -17.42 19.52 37.13
CA LEU A 82 -16.78 18.44 36.38
C LEU A 82 -17.58 18.07 35.13
N SER A 83 -18.92 18.13 35.18
CA SER A 83 -19.75 17.90 33.99
C SER A 83 -19.59 18.98 32.91
N VAL A 84 -19.23 20.21 33.31
CA VAL A 84 -18.91 21.30 32.37
C VAL A 84 -17.57 21.02 31.70
N VAL A 85 -16.55 20.66 32.49
CA VAL A 85 -15.23 20.27 31.97
C VAL A 85 -15.33 19.07 31.02
N ASP A 86 -16.09 18.03 31.38
CA ASP A 86 -16.29 16.86 30.50
C ASP A 86 -17.02 17.23 29.19
N ARG A 87 -17.95 18.20 29.24
CA ARG A 87 -18.68 18.66 28.05
C ARG A 87 -17.82 19.53 27.14
N GLU A 88 -16.98 20.39 27.70
CA GLU A 88 -16.10 21.29 26.95
C GLU A 88 -15.00 20.54 26.20
N TRP A 89 -14.57 19.39 26.71
CA TRP A 89 -13.44 18.62 26.18
C TRP A 89 -13.82 17.28 25.54
N LYS A 90 -15.12 17.09 25.26
CA LYS A 90 -15.68 15.83 24.74
C LYS A 90 -15.12 15.44 23.37
N ASP A 91 -14.82 16.43 22.53
CA ASP A 91 -14.37 16.23 21.14
C ASP A 91 -12.85 16.32 20.99
N THR A 92 -12.11 16.50 22.10
CA THR A 92 -10.65 16.62 22.08
C THR A 92 -10.00 15.24 22.22
N PRO A 93 -9.13 14.82 21.29
CA PRO A 93 -8.37 13.57 21.41
C PRO A 93 -7.47 13.65 22.65
N GLY A 94 -7.76 12.82 23.66
CA GLY A 94 -7.04 12.81 24.94
C GLY A 94 -7.85 13.27 26.16
N GLY A 95 -9.07 13.78 25.97
CA GLY A 95 -9.95 14.20 27.07
C GLY A 95 -9.56 15.54 27.71
N ALA A 96 -10.21 15.89 28.82
CA ALA A 96 -9.95 17.15 29.52
C ALA A 96 -8.51 17.18 30.08
N PRO A 97 -7.78 18.31 29.93
CA PRO A 97 -6.46 18.44 30.50
C PRO A 97 -6.56 18.35 32.03
N MET A 98 -5.62 17.62 32.64
CA MET A 98 -5.62 17.37 34.08
C MET A 98 -5.65 18.66 34.91
N ASN A 99 -5.13 19.77 34.37
CA ASN A 99 -5.16 21.09 35.00
C ASN A 99 -6.59 21.64 35.15
N ALA A 100 -7.47 21.46 34.16
CA ALA A 100 -8.86 21.92 34.25
C ALA A 100 -9.65 21.14 35.31
N ILE A 101 -9.39 19.84 35.42
CA ILE A 101 -9.96 19.00 36.49
C ILE A 101 -9.42 19.44 37.86
N LEU A 102 -8.11 19.72 37.96
CA LEU A 102 -7.46 20.14 39.20
C LEU A 102 -8.03 21.48 39.73
N GLU A 103 -8.31 22.44 38.84
CA GLU A 103 -8.93 23.72 39.19
C GLU A 103 -10.29 23.56 39.87
N VAL A 104 -11.14 22.65 39.38
CA VAL A 104 -12.45 22.36 40.01
C VAL A 104 -12.28 21.82 41.43
N TYR A 105 -11.31 20.94 41.66
CA TYR A 105 -11.00 20.44 42.99
C TYR A 105 -10.40 21.52 43.91
N GLN A 106 -9.57 22.41 43.38
CA GLN A 106 -9.03 23.56 44.13
C GLN A 106 -10.14 24.52 44.58
N GLN A 107 -11.11 24.81 43.71
CA GLN A 107 -12.27 25.63 44.05
C GLN A 107 -13.16 24.94 45.10
N CYS A 108 -13.35 23.63 45.00
CA CYS A 108 -14.07 22.85 46.01
C CYS A 108 -13.36 22.86 47.39
N LEU A 109 -12.03 22.76 47.40
CA LEU A 109 -11.22 22.89 48.62
C LEU A 109 -11.30 24.30 49.23
N ALA A 110 -11.31 25.34 48.40
CA ALA A 110 -11.49 26.72 48.87
C ALA A 110 -12.87 26.92 49.53
N LEU A 111 -13.93 26.35 48.94
CA LEU A 111 -15.27 26.32 49.54
C LEU A 111 -15.27 25.62 50.91
N PHE A 112 -14.59 24.48 51.03
CA PHE A 112 -14.44 23.78 52.30
C PHE A 112 -13.71 24.62 53.36
N MET A 113 -12.59 25.25 52.97
CA MET A 113 -11.81 26.10 53.87
C MET A 113 -12.58 27.34 54.34
N SER A 114 -13.47 27.88 53.50
CA SER A 114 -14.32 29.03 53.86
C SER A 114 -15.33 28.72 54.98
N HIS A 115 -15.79 27.47 55.07
CA HIS A 115 -16.76 27.03 56.06
C HIS A 115 -16.12 26.47 57.34
N PHE A 116 -14.84 26.15 57.33
CA PHE A 116 -14.09 25.68 58.49
C PHE A 116 -12.84 26.54 58.76
N PRO A 117 -13.02 27.78 59.27
CA PRO A 117 -11.93 28.72 59.48
C PRO A 117 -10.90 28.23 60.49
N THR A 118 -11.28 27.33 61.41
CA THR A 118 -10.38 26.70 62.39
C THR A 118 -9.26 25.89 61.73
N TYR A 119 -9.55 25.21 60.62
CA TYR A 119 -8.58 24.36 59.91
C TYR A 119 -7.97 25.02 58.67
N ALA A 120 -8.55 26.15 58.23
CA ALA A 120 -8.10 26.88 57.05
C ALA A 120 -6.60 27.27 57.07
N PRO A 121 -5.99 27.71 58.20
CA PRO A 121 -4.56 28.05 58.21
C PRO A 121 -3.65 26.85 57.94
N ILE A 122 -3.98 25.69 58.52
CA ILE A 122 -3.21 24.45 58.36
C ILE A 122 -3.36 23.92 56.92
N LEU A 123 -4.59 23.86 56.42
CA LEU A 123 -4.87 23.42 55.05
C LEU A 123 -4.22 24.34 54.01
N SER A 124 -4.24 25.67 54.22
CA SER A 124 -3.54 26.61 53.34
C SER A 124 -2.03 26.36 53.31
N THR A 125 -1.44 26.02 54.46
CA THR A 125 0.00 25.71 54.55
C THR A 125 0.34 24.43 53.80
N ILE A 126 -0.51 23.41 53.91
CA ILE A 126 -0.37 22.15 53.17
C ILE A 126 -0.49 22.41 51.66
N VAL A 127 -1.51 23.14 51.21
CA VAL A 127 -1.69 23.49 49.79
C VAL A 127 -0.47 24.23 49.25
N LYS A 128 0.01 25.27 49.95
CA LYS A 128 1.22 26.01 49.56
C LYS A 128 2.46 25.13 49.47
N TYR A 129 2.60 24.16 50.37
CA TYR A 129 3.71 23.21 50.34
C TYR A 129 3.60 22.27 49.13
N TYR A 130 2.40 21.77 48.81
CA TYR A 130 2.18 20.97 47.61
C TYR A 130 2.42 21.77 46.34
N ASP A 131 1.95 23.02 46.27
CA ASP A 131 2.16 23.90 45.10
C ASP A 131 3.66 24.15 44.88
N THR A 132 4.42 24.43 45.94
CA THR A 132 5.88 24.59 45.84
C THR A 132 6.59 23.28 45.48
N VAL A 133 6.11 22.12 45.93
CA VAL A 133 6.65 20.82 45.50
C VAL A 133 6.32 20.59 44.03
N ILE A 134 5.09 20.81 43.58
CA ILE A 134 4.69 20.67 42.18
C ILE A 134 5.52 21.59 41.30
N GLU A 135 5.68 22.86 41.68
CA GLU A 135 6.50 23.83 40.97
C GLU A 135 7.99 23.41 40.95
N LYS A 136 8.51 22.86 42.05
CA LYS A 136 9.89 22.35 42.11
C LYS A 136 10.10 21.06 41.31
N THR A 137 9.05 20.24 41.13
CA THR A 137 9.10 18.93 40.49
C THR A 137 8.77 19.01 38.99
N TYR A 138 7.86 19.91 38.61
CA TYR A 138 7.34 20.08 37.26
C TYR A 138 7.61 21.47 36.66
N GLY A 139 7.89 22.49 37.48
CA GLY A 139 8.17 23.87 37.04
C GLY A 139 9.65 24.17 36.80
N LYS A 140 10.56 23.19 36.94
CA LYS A 140 11.98 23.40 36.62
C LYS A 140 12.24 23.36 35.11
N PRO A 141 13.09 24.28 34.58
CA PRO A 141 13.56 24.27 33.19
C PRO A 141 14.54 23.12 32.86
N ASP A 142 14.77 22.18 33.78
CA ASP A 142 15.57 20.96 33.55
C ASP A 142 14.92 19.98 32.55
N ASN A 143 13.70 20.28 32.08
CA ASN A 143 13.12 19.62 30.92
C ASN A 143 13.84 19.97 29.61
N THR A 144 14.84 20.86 29.60
CA THR A 144 15.68 21.14 28.41
C THR A 144 16.31 19.89 27.81
N HIS A 145 16.74 18.92 28.61
CA HIS A 145 17.27 17.65 28.08
C HIS A 145 16.15 16.78 27.48
N ALA A 146 15.00 16.63 28.15
CA ALA A 146 13.89 15.85 27.62
C ALA A 146 13.26 16.52 26.39
N SER A 147 13.11 17.83 26.39
CA SER A 147 12.67 18.64 25.24
C SER A 147 13.68 18.61 24.10
N SER A 148 14.99 18.57 24.38
CA SER A 148 16.04 18.39 23.36
C SER A 148 15.98 17.00 22.74
N GLU A 149 15.82 15.94 23.55
CA GLU A 149 15.64 14.57 23.06
C GLU A 149 14.33 14.42 22.28
N LEU A 150 13.23 15.04 22.73
CA LEU A 150 11.97 15.09 22.00
C LEU A 150 12.12 15.83 20.67
N TYR A 151 12.82 16.95 20.64
CA TYR A 151 13.09 17.68 19.41
C TYR A 151 13.96 16.87 18.42
N LYS A 152 14.98 16.15 18.91
CA LYS A 152 15.78 15.22 18.09
C LYS A 152 14.92 14.08 17.55
N LEU A 153 14.05 13.51 18.37
CA LEU A 153 13.13 12.46 17.93
C LEU A 153 12.12 13.00 16.91
N GLU A 154 11.59 14.18 17.11
CA GLU A 154 10.63 14.81 16.21
C GLU A 154 11.26 15.14 14.85
N THR A 155 12.46 15.73 14.85
CA THR A 155 13.23 15.99 13.62
C THR A 155 13.66 14.71 12.92
N SER A 156 14.10 13.69 13.65
CA SER A 156 14.41 12.37 13.10
C SER A 156 13.18 11.70 12.51
N ASN A 157 12.03 11.77 13.19
CA ASN A 157 10.78 11.19 12.72
C ASN A 157 10.26 11.92 11.47
N ALA A 158 10.34 13.25 11.43
CA ALA A 158 10.02 14.03 10.23
C ALA A 158 10.94 13.67 9.05
N HIS A 159 12.23 13.44 9.32
CA HIS A 159 13.18 12.99 8.30
C HIS A 159 12.83 11.59 7.77
N MET A 160 12.54 10.63 8.66
CA MET A 160 12.11 9.30 8.26
C MET A 160 10.78 9.33 7.48
N ALA A 161 9.82 10.14 7.91
CA ALA A 161 8.55 10.31 7.20
C ALA A 161 8.76 10.85 5.79
N HIS A 162 9.69 11.82 5.62
CA HIS A 162 10.06 12.30 4.29
C HIS A 162 10.75 11.22 3.44
N GLN A 163 11.65 10.43 4.02
CA GLN A 163 12.31 9.32 3.32
C GLN A 163 11.30 8.26 2.86
N LEU A 164 10.35 7.89 3.73
CA LEU A 164 9.28 6.96 3.40
C LEU A 164 8.39 7.50 2.29
N ALA A 165 7.95 8.77 2.37
CA ALA A 165 7.15 9.39 1.32
C ALA A 165 7.90 9.44 -0.04
N THR A 166 9.21 9.70 0.00
CA THR A 166 10.05 9.69 -1.22
C THR A 166 10.16 8.27 -1.80
N ALA A 167 10.37 7.26 -0.95
CA ALA A 167 10.45 5.87 -1.38
C ALA A 167 9.11 5.35 -1.92
N GLU A 168 7.99 5.71 -1.28
CA GLU A 168 6.64 5.41 -1.75
C GLU A 168 6.38 6.00 -3.13
N GLU A 169 6.79 7.25 -3.35
CA GLU A 169 6.65 7.91 -4.64
C GLU A 169 7.52 7.24 -5.72
N GLN A 170 8.76 6.85 -5.39
CA GLN A 170 9.62 6.11 -6.31
C GLN A 170 9.03 4.74 -6.68
N CYS A 171 8.50 4.00 -5.70
CA CYS A 171 7.81 2.73 -5.94
C CYS A 171 6.57 2.92 -6.83
N ARG A 172 5.80 3.98 -6.61
CA ARG A 172 4.62 4.32 -7.42
C ARG A 172 5.00 4.56 -8.88
N GLN A 173 6.03 5.38 -9.13
CA GLN A 173 6.55 5.65 -10.48
C GLN A 173 7.09 4.37 -11.14
N PHE A 174 7.78 3.52 -10.39
CA PHE A 174 8.28 2.24 -10.91
C PHE A 174 7.14 1.29 -11.31
N LEU A 175 6.08 1.19 -10.49
CA LEU A 175 4.90 0.41 -10.84
C LEU A 175 4.18 0.94 -12.08
N GLU A 176 4.06 2.25 -12.24
CA GLU A 176 3.44 2.87 -13.42
C GLU A 176 4.24 2.56 -14.69
N THR A 177 5.56 2.64 -14.63
CA THR A 177 6.42 2.28 -15.78
C THR A 177 6.33 0.81 -16.15
N ILE A 178 6.29 -0.11 -15.18
CA ILE A 178 6.05 -1.54 -15.43
C ILE A 178 4.68 -1.75 -16.08
N GLN A 179 3.64 -1.05 -15.61
CA GLN A 179 2.30 -1.19 -16.16
C GLN A 179 2.25 -0.74 -17.63
N GLN A 180 2.87 0.40 -17.95
CA GLN A 180 2.98 0.89 -19.34
C GLN A 180 3.78 -0.07 -20.23
N GLN A 181 4.88 -0.64 -19.71
CA GLN A 181 5.66 -1.65 -20.44
C GLN A 181 4.86 -2.93 -20.70
N THR A 182 4.08 -3.36 -19.71
CA THR A 182 3.23 -4.56 -19.84
C THR A 182 2.17 -4.37 -20.92
N GLN A 183 1.48 -3.23 -20.92
CA GLN A 183 0.49 -2.89 -21.96
C GLN A 183 1.11 -2.87 -23.36
N CYS A 184 2.29 -2.23 -23.51
CA CYS A 184 3.02 -2.22 -24.77
C CYS A 184 3.41 -3.65 -25.21
N HIS A 185 3.79 -4.51 -24.27
CA HIS A 185 4.13 -5.90 -24.59
C HIS A 185 2.90 -6.70 -25.06
N GLU A 186 1.75 -6.51 -24.42
CA GLU A 186 0.48 -7.12 -24.83
C GLU A 186 0.07 -6.67 -26.25
N GLU A 187 0.15 -5.36 -26.54
CA GLU A 187 -0.14 -4.83 -27.89
C GLU A 187 0.79 -5.41 -28.96
N LEU A 188 2.09 -5.54 -28.65
CA LEU A 188 3.06 -6.17 -29.55
C LEU A 188 2.77 -7.66 -29.75
N GLN A 189 2.36 -8.37 -28.70
CA GLN A 189 1.99 -9.78 -28.76
C GLN A 189 0.76 -9.99 -29.66
N ASP A 190 -0.28 -9.16 -29.49
CA ASP A 190 -1.46 -9.17 -30.35
C ASP A 190 -1.10 -8.87 -31.81
N ARG A 191 -0.19 -7.92 -32.02
CA ARG A 191 0.30 -7.61 -33.37
C ARG A 191 1.05 -8.78 -33.99
N ILE A 192 1.86 -9.51 -33.22
CA ILE A 192 2.56 -10.71 -33.69
C ILE A 192 1.55 -11.79 -34.09
N ILE A 193 0.51 -12.03 -33.29
CA ILE A 193 -0.54 -13.01 -33.60
C ILE A 193 -1.21 -12.64 -34.92
N LEU A 194 -1.66 -11.40 -35.08
CA LEU A 194 -2.28 -10.92 -36.31
C LEU A 194 -1.37 -11.09 -37.54
N LEU A 195 -0.07 -10.80 -37.40
CA LEU A 195 0.88 -10.95 -38.50
C LEU A 195 1.12 -12.42 -38.87
N ARG A 196 1.11 -13.32 -37.88
CA ARG A 196 1.19 -14.78 -38.12
C ARG A 196 -0.03 -15.29 -38.87
N ASP A 197 -1.23 -14.84 -38.50
CA ASP A 197 -2.46 -15.23 -39.20
C ASP A 197 -2.45 -14.75 -40.65
N LYS A 198 -2.02 -13.50 -40.88
CA LYS A 198 -1.84 -12.96 -42.25
C LYS A 198 -0.81 -13.74 -43.05
N LEU A 199 0.31 -14.12 -42.43
CA LEU A 199 1.32 -14.93 -43.09
C LEU A 199 0.76 -16.29 -43.50
N SER A 200 0.04 -16.96 -42.60
CA SER A 200 -0.61 -18.24 -42.87
C SER A 200 -1.64 -18.14 -44.01
N GLN A 201 -2.42 -17.06 -44.06
CA GLN A 201 -3.35 -16.80 -45.15
C GLN A 201 -2.61 -16.64 -46.49
N VAL A 202 -1.57 -15.83 -46.55
CA VAL A 202 -0.78 -15.60 -47.77
C VAL A 202 -0.09 -16.91 -48.23
N GLU A 203 0.38 -17.74 -47.30
CA GLU A 203 0.94 -19.05 -47.63
C GLU A 203 -0.11 -20.01 -48.21
N ALA A 204 -1.34 -20.00 -47.69
CA ALA A 204 -2.44 -20.77 -48.23
C ALA A 204 -2.84 -20.31 -49.64
N GLU A 205 -2.96 -19.00 -49.86
CA GLU A 205 -3.24 -18.41 -51.17
C GLU A 205 -2.13 -18.74 -52.18
N LYS A 206 -0.86 -18.65 -51.75
CA LYS A 206 0.29 -19.04 -52.58
C LYS A 206 0.22 -20.51 -52.97
N ALA A 207 -0.08 -21.41 -52.03
CA ALA A 207 -0.21 -22.84 -52.31
C ALA A 207 -1.36 -23.12 -53.29
N GLU A 208 -2.48 -22.42 -53.16
CA GLU A 208 -3.61 -22.53 -54.09
C GLU A 208 -3.23 -22.05 -55.50
N LEU A 209 -2.59 -20.88 -55.61
CA LEU A 209 -2.11 -20.35 -56.88
C LEU A 209 -1.07 -21.28 -57.54
N GLN A 210 -0.18 -21.88 -56.75
CA GLN A 210 0.77 -22.87 -57.24
C GLN A 210 0.06 -24.11 -57.80
N ARG A 211 -0.96 -24.64 -57.11
CA ARG A 211 -1.78 -25.75 -57.64
C ARG A 211 -2.47 -25.37 -58.95
N LYS A 212 -3.05 -24.17 -59.03
CA LYS A 212 -3.68 -23.67 -60.26
C LYS A 212 -2.67 -23.53 -61.40
N ALA A 213 -1.47 -23.01 -61.12
CA ALA A 213 -0.42 -22.87 -62.12
C ALA A 213 0.03 -24.23 -62.68
N VAL A 214 0.22 -25.23 -61.81
CA VAL A 214 0.54 -26.61 -62.24
C VAL A 214 -0.56 -27.18 -63.12
N ALA A 215 -1.84 -27.06 -62.71
CA ALA A 215 -2.97 -27.54 -63.50
C ALA A 215 -3.07 -26.87 -64.89
N VAL A 216 -2.77 -25.57 -64.98
CA VAL A 216 -2.73 -24.86 -66.28
C VAL A 216 -1.59 -25.37 -67.15
N VAL A 217 -0.42 -25.61 -66.58
CA VAL A 217 0.74 -26.16 -67.33
C VAL A 217 0.40 -27.56 -67.87
N GLU A 218 -0.17 -28.44 -67.05
CA GLU A 218 -0.60 -29.78 -67.48
C GLU A 218 -1.66 -29.71 -68.58
N ALA A 219 -2.65 -28.82 -68.44
CA ALA A 219 -3.67 -28.60 -69.47
C ALA A 219 -3.05 -28.10 -70.79
N LEU A 220 -2.08 -27.17 -70.73
CA LEU A 220 -1.38 -26.67 -71.90
C LEU A 220 -0.58 -27.77 -72.60
N GLN A 221 0.16 -28.59 -71.85
CA GLN A 221 0.91 -29.73 -72.39
C GLN A 221 -0.02 -30.74 -73.08
N GLU A 222 -1.17 -31.03 -72.49
CA GLU A 222 -2.17 -31.91 -73.10
C GLU A 222 -2.76 -31.30 -74.39
N THR A 223 -3.03 -29.99 -74.41
CA THR A 223 -3.49 -29.33 -75.64
C THR A 223 -2.42 -29.31 -76.73
N GLU A 224 -1.15 -29.11 -76.37
CA GLU A 224 -0.03 -29.15 -77.30
C GLU A 224 0.13 -30.55 -77.90
N ARG A 225 0.06 -31.61 -77.07
CA ARG A 225 0.06 -33.00 -77.52
C ARG A 225 -1.06 -33.27 -78.53
N ARG A 226 -2.29 -32.85 -78.23
CA ARG A 226 -3.44 -33.01 -79.15
C ARG A 226 -3.25 -32.25 -80.47
N LEU A 227 -2.64 -31.06 -80.42
CA LEU A 227 -2.32 -30.30 -81.62
C LEU A 227 -1.26 -31.02 -82.46
N GLN A 228 -0.20 -31.53 -81.83
CA GLN A 228 0.84 -32.31 -82.51
C GLN A 228 0.27 -33.58 -83.17
N GLU A 229 -0.60 -34.32 -82.47
CA GLU A 229 -1.28 -35.49 -83.02
C GLU A 229 -2.14 -35.13 -84.24
N ARG A 230 -2.90 -34.04 -84.15
CA ARG A 230 -3.72 -33.55 -85.26
C ARG A 230 -2.87 -33.06 -86.44
N GLU A 231 -1.75 -32.40 -86.19
CA GLU A 231 -0.81 -32.01 -87.24
C GLU A 231 -0.23 -33.23 -87.96
N MET A 232 0.17 -34.27 -87.22
CA MET A 232 0.67 -35.50 -87.82
C MET A 232 -0.40 -36.20 -88.67
N GLU A 233 -1.64 -36.27 -88.16
CA GLU A 233 -2.77 -36.84 -88.89
C GLU A 233 -3.07 -36.04 -90.18
N LEU A 234 -3.08 -34.70 -90.12
CA LEU A 234 -3.25 -33.86 -91.31
C LEU A 234 -2.10 -34.02 -92.32
N ARG A 235 -0.84 -34.15 -91.85
CA ARG A 235 0.31 -34.44 -92.73
C ARG A 235 0.13 -35.77 -93.44
N LYS A 236 -0.31 -36.80 -92.73
CA LYS A 236 -0.61 -38.12 -93.31
C LYS A 236 -1.72 -38.04 -94.35
N GLN A 237 -2.84 -37.38 -94.03
CA GLN A 237 -3.96 -37.20 -94.97
C GLN A 237 -3.54 -36.43 -96.23
N ASN A 238 -2.69 -35.41 -96.10
CA ASN A 238 -2.16 -34.68 -97.25
C ASN A 238 -1.27 -35.57 -98.13
N LEU A 239 -0.39 -36.39 -97.52
CA LEU A 239 0.43 -37.36 -98.25
C LEU A 239 -0.44 -38.39 -98.99
N ASP A 240 -1.44 -38.96 -98.32
CA ASP A 240 -2.39 -39.91 -98.91
C ASP A 240 -3.16 -39.27 -100.08
N HIS A 241 -3.56 -38.01 -99.94
CA HIS A 241 -4.22 -37.24 -101.00
C HIS A 241 -3.28 -36.93 -102.17
N ASP A 242 -2.01 -36.65 -101.92
CA ASP A 242 -1.02 -36.39 -102.97
C ASP A 242 -0.69 -37.66 -103.76
N LEU A 243 -0.52 -38.80 -103.08
CA LEU A 243 -0.37 -40.11 -103.71
C LEU A 243 -1.59 -40.46 -104.58
N TRP A 244 -2.80 -40.24 -104.06
CA TRP A 244 -4.02 -40.45 -104.85
C TRP A 244 -4.08 -39.53 -106.09
N ARG A 245 -3.63 -38.27 -105.97
CA ARG A 245 -3.55 -37.35 -107.11
C ARG A 245 -2.56 -37.83 -108.16
N GLU A 246 -1.42 -38.36 -107.75
CA GLU A 246 -0.42 -38.94 -108.64
C GLU A 246 -0.96 -40.16 -109.39
N ASP A 247 -1.57 -41.11 -108.68
CA ASP A 247 -2.19 -42.30 -109.26
C ASP A 247 -3.27 -41.94 -110.29
N VAL A 248 -4.15 -40.99 -109.98
CA VAL A 248 -5.19 -40.51 -110.91
C VAL A 248 -4.57 -39.86 -112.14
N ALA A 249 -3.51 -39.07 -111.97
CA ALA A 249 -2.80 -38.44 -113.08
C ALA A 249 -2.08 -39.46 -113.97
N GLU A 250 -1.53 -40.52 -113.39
CA GLU A 250 -0.92 -41.63 -114.13
C GLU A 250 -1.98 -42.41 -114.93
N MET A 251 -3.12 -42.74 -114.31
CA MET A 251 -4.25 -43.39 -114.98
C MET A 251 -4.81 -42.56 -116.14
N ALA A 252 -4.79 -41.23 -116.07
CA ALA A 252 -5.24 -40.36 -117.16
C ALA A 252 -4.24 -40.26 -118.33
N ARG A 253 -3.00 -40.73 -118.17
CA ARG A 253 -1.98 -40.76 -119.24
C ARG A 253 -1.98 -42.06 -120.06
N LEU A 254 -2.59 -43.12 -119.54
CA LEU A 254 -2.77 -44.42 -120.20
C LEU A 254 -4.02 -44.40 -121.11
#